data_AF-G8LTC0-F1
#
_entry.id   AF-G8LTC0-F1
#
_cell.length_a   1.000
_cell.length_b   1.000
_cell.length_c   1.000
_cell.angle_alpha   90.00
_cell.angle_beta   90.00
_cell.angle_gamma   90.00
#
_symmetry.space_group_name_H-M   'P 1'
#
loop_
_entity.id
_entity.type
_entity.pdbx_description
1 polymer ?
#
loop_
_entity_poly.entity_id
_entity_poly.type
_entity_poly.pdbx_seq_one_letter_code
_entity_poly.pdbx_strand_id
1 'polypeptide(L)'
;MKDDGIDWENVNGFVDWPAYDNGNLFVNVVFSVDSKQKCKLYHIKDNECKEVKIKINEEIAYMRSLGAIEGNRLMYRINSKFYIIDYEGNVLEERLLIDDEIFNTLGAYRMRVSYDGKKILYELGKNPIDLNIYDLETGKTRVLCPGGYNDGEYGDKDTFELYGLSYINLWSGNNTVIVVIELYDKESGNQTIVAKAFESD
;
A
#
# COMPACT_ATOMS: atom_id res chain seq x y z
N MET A 1 -26.73 -8.31 -17.71
CA MET A 1 -26.23 -7.52 -16.56
C MET A 1 -27.15 -6.32 -16.43
N LYS A 2 -27.67 -6.04 -15.22
CA LYS A 2 -28.42 -4.81 -14.98
C LYS A 2 -27.41 -3.67 -14.86
N ASP A 3 -27.66 -2.62 -15.62
CA ASP A 3 -27.05 -1.31 -15.45
C ASP A 3 -27.20 -0.90 -13.97
N ASP A 4 -26.12 -0.45 -13.33
CA ASP A 4 -26.16 -0.09 -11.91
C ASP A 4 -26.84 1.27 -11.67
N GLY A 5 -27.26 1.94 -12.76
CA GLY A 5 -28.03 3.17 -12.75
C GLY A 5 -27.22 4.40 -12.31
N ILE A 6 -25.89 4.25 -12.21
CA ILE A 6 -24.99 5.33 -11.79
C ILE A 6 -24.41 5.99 -13.02
N ASP A 7 -24.55 7.31 -13.08
CA ASP A 7 -23.90 8.15 -14.08
C ASP A 7 -22.42 8.37 -13.71
N TRP A 8 -21.59 7.40 -14.07
CA TRP A 8 -20.16 7.39 -13.73
C TRP A 8 -19.38 8.56 -14.31
N GLU A 9 -19.89 9.27 -15.33
CA GLU A 9 -19.24 10.44 -15.92
C GLU A 9 -19.32 11.68 -15.01
N ASN A 10 -20.28 11.71 -14.08
CA ASN A 10 -20.53 12.84 -13.20
C ASN A 10 -20.18 12.56 -11.72
N VAL A 11 -19.49 11.46 -11.44
CA VAL A 11 -19.04 11.12 -10.08
C VAL A 11 -17.57 11.47 -9.90
N ASN A 12 -17.28 12.31 -8.89
CA ASN A 12 -15.91 12.59 -8.50
C ASN A 12 -15.24 11.32 -7.95
N GLY A 13 -14.12 10.95 -8.56
CA GLY A 13 -13.26 9.88 -8.11
C GLY A 13 -11.82 10.33 -7.95
N PHE A 14 -11.05 9.58 -7.18
CA PHE A 14 -9.60 9.71 -7.12
C PHE A 14 -8.93 8.39 -7.45
N VAL A 15 -7.73 8.47 -8.01
CA VAL A 15 -6.89 7.31 -8.27
C VAL A 15 -6.17 6.94 -6.98
N ASP A 16 -6.42 5.74 -6.49
CA ASP A 16 -5.61 5.12 -5.44
C ASP A 16 -4.32 4.54 -6.05
N TRP A 17 -3.47 3.94 -5.21
CA TRP A 17 -2.14 3.49 -5.60
C TRP A 17 -2.17 2.54 -6.83
N PRO A 18 -1.43 2.86 -7.91
CA PRO A 18 -1.36 2.00 -9.08
C PRO A 18 -0.41 0.82 -8.86
N ALA A 19 -0.65 -0.29 -9.55
CA ALA A 19 0.32 -1.36 -9.72
C ALA A 19 0.82 -1.39 -11.17
N TYR A 20 2.13 -1.54 -11.36
CA TYR A 20 2.74 -1.63 -12.68
C TYR A 20 3.57 -2.91 -12.77
N ASP A 21 3.42 -3.65 -13.87
CA ASP A 21 4.20 -4.85 -14.14
C ASP A 21 4.27 -5.13 -15.65
N ASN A 22 5.48 -5.21 -16.19
CA ASN A 22 5.75 -5.58 -17.59
C ASN A 22 4.87 -4.84 -18.64
N GLY A 23 4.73 -3.52 -18.50
CA GLY A 23 3.90 -2.71 -19.40
C GLY A 23 2.39 -2.74 -19.12
N ASN A 24 1.96 -3.48 -18.11
CA ASN A 24 0.59 -3.48 -17.61
C ASN A 24 0.48 -2.47 -16.46
N LEU A 25 -0.47 -1.55 -16.56
CA LEU A 25 -0.79 -0.61 -15.49
C LEU A 25 -2.19 -0.92 -14.95
N PHE A 26 -2.28 -1.13 -13.64
CA PHE A 26 -3.52 -1.39 -12.93
C PHE A 26 -3.85 -0.20 -12.03
N VAL A 27 -5.02 0.39 -12.25
CA VAL A 27 -5.46 1.62 -11.59
C VAL A 27 -6.75 1.35 -10.82
N ASN A 28 -6.69 1.46 -9.49
CA ASN A 28 -7.87 1.48 -8.65
C ASN A 28 -8.43 2.90 -8.60
N VAL A 29 -9.68 3.08 -9.01
CA VAL A 29 -10.39 4.36 -8.94
C VAL A 29 -11.47 4.25 -7.87
N VAL A 30 -11.40 5.15 -6.90
CA VAL A 30 -12.33 5.22 -5.76
C VAL A 30 -13.27 6.40 -5.98
N PHE A 31 -14.57 6.11 -5.98
CA PHE A 31 -15.65 7.06 -6.23
C PHE A 31 -16.46 7.28 -4.95
N SER A 32 -16.93 8.50 -4.74
CA SER A 32 -17.87 8.82 -3.66
C SER A 32 -19.29 8.93 -4.23
N VAL A 33 -20.15 7.96 -3.95
CA VAL A 33 -21.54 7.89 -4.42
C VAL A 33 -22.47 7.77 -3.21
N ASP A 34 -23.39 8.72 -3.03
CA ASP A 34 -24.38 8.71 -1.93
C ASP A 34 -23.78 8.49 -0.53
N SER A 35 -22.64 9.13 -0.24
CA SER A 35 -21.86 8.96 1.00
C SER A 35 -21.26 7.56 1.21
N LYS A 36 -21.27 6.70 0.19
CA LYS A 36 -20.57 5.40 0.16
C LYS A 36 -19.38 5.47 -0.80
N GLN A 37 -18.34 4.71 -0.50
CA GLN A 37 -17.24 4.50 -1.43
C GLN A 37 -17.57 3.34 -2.37
N LYS A 38 -17.27 3.52 -3.65
CA LYS A 38 -17.29 2.47 -4.67
C LYS A 38 -15.94 2.42 -5.36
N CYS A 39 -15.44 1.23 -5.65
CA CYS A 39 -14.13 1.06 -6.27
C CYS A 39 -14.28 0.35 -7.63
N LYS A 40 -13.50 0.80 -8.63
CA LYS A 40 -13.34 0.08 -9.90
C LYS A 40 -11.86 -0.10 -10.21
N LEU A 41 -11.51 -1.26 -10.77
CA LEU A 41 -10.17 -1.56 -11.23
C LEU A 41 -10.11 -1.44 -12.75
N TYR A 42 -9.11 -0.72 -13.26
CA TYR A 42 -8.83 -0.62 -14.68
C TYR A 42 -7.45 -1.19 -15.00
N HIS A 43 -7.35 -1.94 -16.10
CA HIS A 43 -6.11 -2.40 -16.69
C HIS A 43 -5.83 -1.61 -17.96
N ILE A 44 -4.68 -0.97 -18.02
CA ILE A 44 -4.20 -0.15 -19.13
C ILE A 44 -2.97 -0.83 -19.73
N LYS A 45 -3.01 -1.08 -21.05
CA LYS A 45 -1.91 -1.69 -21.82
C LYS A 45 -2.00 -1.28 -23.29
N ASP A 46 -0.88 -0.89 -23.91
CA ASP A 46 -0.78 -0.64 -25.36
C ASP A 46 -1.89 0.28 -25.94
N ASN A 47 -2.31 1.29 -25.16
CA ASN A 47 -3.43 2.23 -25.41
C ASN A 47 -4.85 1.68 -25.21
N GLU A 48 -5.01 0.44 -24.80
CA GLU A 48 -6.29 -0.11 -24.35
C GLU A 48 -6.47 0.14 -22.85
N CYS A 49 -7.71 0.47 -22.46
CA CYS A 49 -8.13 0.57 -21.06
C CYS A 49 -9.38 -0.28 -20.89
N LYS A 50 -9.30 -1.30 -20.01
CA LYS A 50 -10.42 -2.20 -19.70
C LYS A 50 -10.72 -2.21 -18.22
N GLU A 51 -12.01 -2.24 -17.86
CA GLU A 51 -12.42 -2.52 -16.48
C GLU A 51 -12.15 -4.00 -16.15
N VAL A 52 -11.50 -4.26 -15.02
CA VAL A 52 -11.26 -5.60 -14.49
C VAL A 52 -12.26 -5.86 -13.36
N LYS A 53 -13.05 -6.92 -13.49
CA LYS A 53 -14.06 -7.31 -12.49
C LYS A 53 -13.49 -8.39 -11.59
N ILE A 54 -13.20 -8.02 -10.35
CA ILE A 54 -12.73 -8.95 -9.32
C ILE A 54 -13.88 -9.89 -8.92
N LYS A 55 -13.65 -11.19 -9.03
CA LYS A 55 -14.67 -12.23 -8.82
C LYS A 55 -14.73 -12.66 -7.35
N ILE A 56 -15.31 -11.84 -6.49
CA ILE A 56 -15.59 -12.15 -5.08
C ILE A 56 -17.10 -12.20 -4.79
N ASN A 57 -17.48 -12.90 -3.73
CA ASN A 57 -18.88 -13.08 -3.31
C ASN A 57 -19.40 -11.97 -2.36
N GLU A 58 -18.60 -10.93 -2.13
CA GLU A 58 -18.91 -9.83 -1.22
C GLU A 58 -18.91 -8.48 -1.97
N GLU A 59 -19.62 -7.49 -1.41
CA GLU A 59 -19.58 -6.12 -1.91
C GLU A 59 -18.20 -5.50 -1.62
N ILE A 60 -17.60 -4.86 -2.63
CA ILE A 60 -16.35 -4.12 -2.49
C ILE A 60 -16.67 -2.71 -1.96
N ALA A 61 -16.61 -2.53 -0.64
CA ALA A 61 -16.74 -1.22 -0.01
C ALA A 61 -15.41 -0.48 0.08
N TYR A 62 -14.31 -1.22 0.13
CA TYR A 62 -12.94 -0.70 0.14
C TYR A 62 -12.03 -1.60 -0.68
N MET A 63 -11.15 -1.00 -1.47
CA MET A 63 -10.11 -1.71 -2.20
C MET A 63 -8.85 -0.85 -2.22
N ARG A 64 -7.69 -1.47 -2.00
CA ARG A 64 -6.37 -0.85 -2.14
C ARG A 64 -5.39 -1.82 -2.78
N SER A 65 -4.67 -1.35 -3.79
CA SER A 65 -3.58 -2.12 -4.40
C SER A 65 -2.38 -2.17 -3.46
N LEU A 66 -1.80 -3.35 -3.28
CA LEU A 66 -0.52 -3.53 -2.57
C LEU A 66 0.65 -3.63 -3.56
N GLY A 67 0.37 -3.94 -4.83
CA GLY A 67 1.37 -4.06 -5.87
C GLY A 67 1.18 -5.31 -6.74
N ALA A 68 1.98 -5.38 -7.80
CA ALA A 68 2.13 -6.58 -8.59
C ALA A 68 3.13 -7.54 -7.94
N ILE A 69 2.84 -8.83 -8.04
CA ILE A 69 3.68 -9.92 -7.55
C ILE A 69 4.00 -10.87 -8.70
N GLU A 70 5.01 -11.71 -8.50
CA GLU A 70 5.51 -12.65 -9.50
C GLU A 70 4.40 -13.49 -10.14
N GLY A 71 4.56 -13.82 -11.42
CA GLY A 71 3.62 -14.67 -12.15
C GLY A 71 2.38 -13.95 -12.69
N ASN A 72 2.46 -12.65 -12.99
CA ASN A 72 1.37 -11.82 -13.52
C ASN A 72 0.15 -11.79 -12.58
N ARG A 73 0.42 -11.56 -11.29
CA ARG A 73 -0.58 -11.52 -10.23
C ARG A 73 -0.54 -10.17 -9.53
N LEU A 74 -1.65 -9.82 -8.89
CA LEU A 74 -1.79 -8.60 -8.10
C LEU A 74 -2.24 -8.98 -6.69
N MET A 75 -1.73 -8.27 -5.70
CA MET A 75 -2.24 -8.36 -4.33
C MET A 75 -3.05 -7.12 -3.99
N TYR A 76 -4.27 -7.32 -3.50
CA TYR A 76 -5.17 -6.26 -3.06
C TYR A 76 -5.58 -6.48 -1.61
N ARG A 77 -5.74 -5.38 -0.85
CA ARG A 77 -6.57 -5.38 0.34
C ARG A 77 -7.98 -5.00 -0.11
N ILE A 78 -8.94 -5.88 0.09
CA ILE A 78 -10.34 -5.62 -0.16
C ILE A 78 -11.09 -5.83 1.15
N ASN A 79 -11.83 -4.82 1.58
CA ASN A 79 -12.49 -4.82 2.89
C ASN A 79 -11.48 -5.19 4.01
N SER A 80 -11.74 -6.29 4.71
CA SER A 80 -10.93 -6.84 5.81
C SER A 80 -10.13 -8.10 5.40
N LYS A 81 -9.75 -8.23 4.12
CA LYS A 81 -9.00 -9.38 3.62
C LYS A 81 -7.97 -8.98 2.58
N PHE A 82 -6.98 -9.84 2.38
CA PHE A 82 -6.09 -9.77 1.24
C PHE A 82 -6.51 -10.78 0.18
N TYR A 83 -6.48 -10.36 -1.08
CA TYR A 83 -6.77 -11.20 -2.22
C TYR A 83 -5.60 -11.17 -3.19
N ILE A 84 -5.21 -12.34 -3.68
CA ILE A 84 -4.32 -12.47 -4.83
C ILE A 84 -5.19 -12.78 -6.04
N ILE A 85 -5.07 -11.94 -7.06
CA ILE A 85 -5.84 -12.06 -8.30
C ILE A 85 -4.90 -12.15 -9.50
N ASP A 86 -5.36 -12.78 -10.58
CA ASP A 86 -4.74 -12.59 -11.89
C ASP A 86 -5.18 -11.26 -12.53
N TYR A 87 -4.58 -10.92 -13.67
CA TYR A 87 -4.88 -9.69 -14.40
C TYR A 87 -6.31 -9.63 -14.98
N GLU A 88 -7.03 -10.74 -15.02
CA GLU A 88 -8.43 -10.80 -15.47
C GLU A 88 -9.42 -10.73 -14.29
N GLY A 89 -8.92 -10.57 -13.06
CA GLY A 89 -9.72 -10.42 -11.85
C GLY A 89 -10.20 -11.75 -11.24
N ASN A 90 -9.65 -12.89 -11.68
CA ASN A 90 -9.93 -14.16 -11.01
C ASN A 90 -9.17 -14.23 -9.69
N VAL A 91 -9.88 -14.59 -8.61
CA VAL A 91 -9.26 -14.80 -7.30
C VAL A 91 -8.50 -16.13 -7.32
N LEU A 92 -7.21 -16.06 -7.04
CA LEU A 92 -6.30 -17.20 -6.94
C LEU A 92 -6.11 -17.62 -5.48
N GLU A 93 -6.10 -16.65 -4.57
CA GLU A 93 -5.90 -16.88 -3.13
C GLU A 93 -6.64 -15.82 -2.31
N GLU A 94 -7.19 -16.22 -1.17
CA GLU A 94 -7.74 -15.34 -0.14
C GLU A 94 -6.95 -15.53 1.15
N ARG A 95 -6.53 -14.43 1.78
CA ARG A 95 -5.87 -14.42 3.09
C ARG A 95 -6.64 -13.47 4.01
N LEU A 96 -6.81 -13.85 5.26
CA LEU A 96 -7.42 -12.97 6.26
C LEU A 96 -6.53 -11.76 6.52
N LEU A 97 -7.13 -10.62 6.89
CA LEU A 97 -6.37 -9.51 7.45
C LEU A 97 -5.72 -9.95 8.76
N ILE A 98 -4.52 -9.45 9.00
CA ILE A 98 -3.73 -9.71 10.20
C ILE A 98 -4.50 -9.16 11.40
N ASP A 99 -4.62 -9.95 12.46
CA ASP A 99 -5.41 -9.61 13.65
C ASP A 99 -4.92 -8.29 14.29
N ASP A 100 -5.90 -7.47 14.66
CA ASP A 100 -5.87 -5.99 14.70
C ASP A 100 -5.15 -5.40 15.95
N GLU A 101 -4.75 -6.23 16.92
CA GLU A 101 -4.09 -5.74 18.14
C GLU A 101 -2.63 -5.32 17.91
N ILE A 102 -1.91 -6.02 17.02
CA ILE A 102 -0.51 -5.69 16.67
C ILE A 102 -0.47 -4.72 15.49
N PHE A 103 -1.47 -4.84 14.62
CA PHE A 103 -1.62 -4.14 13.37
C PHE A 103 -2.84 -3.24 13.59
N ASN A 104 -2.69 -2.06 14.22
CA ASN A 104 -3.77 -1.08 14.37
C ASN A 104 -4.28 -0.66 12.96
N THR A 105 -5.04 -1.52 12.27
CA THR A 105 -5.10 -1.67 10.80
C THR A 105 -5.94 -0.62 10.10
N LEU A 106 -6.42 0.35 10.85
CA LEU A 106 -7.05 1.57 10.35
C LEU A 106 -6.04 2.71 10.15
N GLY A 107 -4.81 2.59 10.68
CA GLY A 107 -3.81 3.66 10.66
C GLY A 107 -2.66 3.53 9.66
N ALA A 108 -2.51 2.38 8.97
CA ALA A 108 -1.40 2.21 8.04
C ALA A 108 -1.60 3.04 6.76
N TYR A 109 -0.87 4.15 6.65
CA TYR A 109 -1.02 5.12 5.57
C TYR A 109 -0.63 4.53 4.21
N ARG A 110 0.41 3.68 4.18
CA ARG A 110 0.95 3.06 2.97
C ARG A 110 1.31 1.60 3.24
N MET A 111 0.98 0.73 2.29
CA MET A 111 1.31 -0.70 2.32
C MET A 111 1.77 -1.13 0.93
N ARG A 112 2.82 -1.96 0.86
CA ARG A 112 3.37 -2.50 -0.38
C ARG A 112 3.78 -3.94 -0.18
N VAL A 113 3.43 -4.81 -1.12
CA VAL A 113 3.86 -6.21 -1.10
C VAL A 113 5.25 -6.37 -1.74
N SER A 114 6.06 -7.30 -1.21
CA SER A 114 7.29 -7.78 -1.87
C SER A 114 6.95 -8.49 -3.17
N TYR A 115 7.90 -8.56 -4.10
CA TYR A 115 7.63 -9.12 -5.43
C TYR A 115 7.20 -10.61 -5.39
N ASP A 116 7.66 -11.40 -4.43
CA ASP A 116 7.21 -12.79 -4.21
C ASP A 116 5.83 -12.92 -3.53
N GLY A 117 5.22 -11.82 -3.08
CA GLY A 117 3.94 -11.88 -2.39
C GLY A 117 3.99 -12.36 -0.93
N LYS A 118 5.19 -12.43 -0.32
CA LYS A 118 5.38 -13.01 1.02
C LYS A 118 5.51 -12.00 2.14
N LYS A 119 5.92 -10.76 1.85
CA LYS A 119 6.13 -9.72 2.86
C LYS A 119 5.34 -8.46 2.53
N ILE A 120 4.90 -7.76 3.57
CA ILE A 120 4.28 -6.44 3.46
C ILE A 120 5.20 -5.41 4.10
N LEU A 121 5.57 -4.40 3.34
CA LEU A 121 6.17 -3.17 3.83
C LEU A 121 5.04 -2.20 4.15
N TYR A 122 5.03 -1.63 5.35
CA TYR A 122 3.98 -0.70 5.74
C TYR A 122 4.46 0.40 6.70
N GLU A 123 3.77 1.52 6.64
CA GLU A 123 4.01 2.71 7.45
C GLU A 123 3.00 2.74 8.61
N LEU A 124 3.47 2.84 9.86
CA LEU A 124 2.63 2.87 11.07
C LEU A 124 3.09 3.99 12.03
N GLY A 125 2.14 4.74 12.59
CA GLY A 125 2.41 5.78 13.58
C GLY A 125 2.28 7.21 13.04
N LYS A 126 2.79 8.19 13.80
CA LYS A 126 2.82 9.62 13.43
C LYS A 126 4.21 10.02 12.98
N ASN A 127 4.33 11.15 12.28
CA ASN A 127 5.63 11.63 11.79
C ASN A 127 6.61 11.96 12.93
N PRO A 128 7.86 11.44 12.89
CA PRO A 128 8.41 10.53 11.88
C PRO A 128 7.86 9.09 12.01
N ILE A 129 7.42 8.51 10.89
CA ILE A 129 6.64 7.25 10.85
C ILE A 129 7.56 6.02 10.91
N ASP A 130 7.18 4.98 11.67
CA ASP A 130 7.86 3.69 11.66
C ASP A 130 7.60 2.97 10.32
N LEU A 131 8.68 2.59 9.64
CA LEU A 131 8.62 1.70 8.49
C LEU A 131 8.80 0.27 8.96
N ASN A 132 7.80 -0.58 8.69
CA ASN A 132 7.71 -1.94 9.21
C ASN A 132 7.68 -2.96 8.07
N ILE A 133 8.19 -4.15 8.35
CA ILE A 133 8.04 -5.34 7.50
C ILE A 133 7.21 -6.36 8.27
N TYR A 134 6.18 -6.89 7.62
CA TYR A 134 5.42 -8.05 8.08
C TYR A 134 5.67 -9.24 7.16
N ASP A 135 5.93 -10.40 7.75
CA ASP A 135 6.07 -11.66 7.05
C ASP A 135 4.75 -12.44 7.11
N LEU A 136 4.13 -12.68 5.95
CA LEU A 136 2.81 -13.32 5.84
C LEU A 136 2.83 -14.81 6.20
N GLU A 137 3.99 -15.47 6.14
CA GLU A 137 4.11 -16.90 6.45
C GLU A 137 4.26 -17.13 7.96
N THR A 138 5.10 -16.32 8.62
CA THR A 138 5.42 -16.46 10.04
C THR A 138 4.55 -15.62 10.95
N GLY A 139 3.87 -14.61 10.40
CA GLY A 139 3.08 -13.65 11.14
C GLY A 139 3.89 -12.66 11.97
N LYS A 140 5.20 -12.53 11.70
CA LYS A 140 6.10 -11.67 12.47
C LYS A 140 6.21 -10.29 11.84
N THR A 141 6.21 -9.27 12.71
CA THR A 141 6.53 -7.88 12.37
C THR A 141 7.92 -7.53 12.84
N ARG A 142 8.64 -6.70 12.07
CA ARG A 142 9.84 -5.99 12.54
C ARG A 142 9.89 -4.56 12.03
N VAL A 143 10.46 -3.67 12.85
CA VAL A 143 10.75 -2.29 12.45
C VAL A 143 12.00 -2.29 11.56
N LEU A 144 11.90 -1.69 10.38
CA LEU A 144 12.99 -1.51 9.42
C LEU A 144 13.69 -0.16 9.63
N CYS A 145 12.90 0.89 9.78
CA CYS A 145 13.36 2.25 10.04
C CYS A 145 12.47 2.85 11.14
N PRO A 146 12.97 2.99 12.38
CA PRO A 146 12.21 3.60 13.45
C PRO A 146 12.07 5.11 13.20
N GLY A 147 10.87 5.65 13.40
CA GLY A 147 10.56 7.07 13.30
C GLY A 147 10.39 7.76 14.66
N GLY A 148 10.31 7.00 15.75
CA GLY A 148 10.50 7.52 17.12
C GLY A 148 9.23 7.83 17.92
N TYR A 149 8.02 7.76 17.33
CA TYR A 149 6.75 7.88 18.06
C TYR A 149 5.80 6.71 17.81
N ASN A 150 5.44 6.00 18.87
CA ASN A 150 4.43 4.94 18.87
C ASN A 150 3.20 5.23 19.75
N ASP A 151 3.14 6.40 20.40
CA ASP A 151 2.13 6.76 21.41
C ASP A 151 1.12 7.83 20.94
N GLY A 152 1.22 8.29 19.69
CA GLY A 152 0.20 9.15 19.11
C GLY A 152 0.37 10.65 19.38
N GLU A 153 1.56 11.15 19.69
CA GLU A 153 1.88 12.59 19.62
C GLU A 153 2.58 12.94 18.28
N TYR A 154 2.41 14.16 17.78
CA TYR A 154 3.14 14.63 16.59
C TYR A 154 4.59 14.90 16.98
N GLY A 155 5.54 14.45 16.16
CA GLY A 155 6.94 14.56 16.55
C GLY A 155 7.48 15.97 16.62
N ASP A 156 8.27 16.21 17.66
CA ASP A 156 9.04 17.44 17.80
C ASP A 156 10.25 17.44 16.86
N LYS A 157 10.86 18.62 16.67
CA LYS A 157 12.03 18.78 15.80
C LYS A 157 13.22 17.92 16.24
N ASP A 158 13.31 17.61 17.54
CA ASP A 158 14.41 16.85 18.11
C ASP A 158 14.32 15.37 17.69
N THR A 159 13.11 14.85 17.55
CA THR A 159 12.88 13.49 17.04
C THR A 159 13.15 13.37 15.54
N PHE A 160 12.82 14.40 14.76
CA PHE A 160 13.16 14.45 13.33
C PHE A 160 14.68 14.43 13.09
N GLU A 161 15.44 15.12 13.94
CA GLU A 161 16.91 15.12 13.89
C GLU A 161 17.49 13.74 14.24
N LEU A 162 16.90 13.04 15.20
CA LEU A 162 17.40 11.76 15.69
C LEU A 162 17.08 10.57 14.77
N TYR A 163 15.86 10.51 14.23
CA TYR A 163 15.37 9.34 13.49
C TYR A 163 15.23 9.57 11.99
N GLY A 164 15.04 10.83 11.57
CA GLY A 164 14.70 11.18 10.19
C GLY A 164 13.29 10.75 9.80
N LEU A 165 12.81 11.30 8.67
CA LEU A 165 11.52 10.96 8.09
C LEU A 165 11.70 10.11 6.83
N SER A 166 11.22 8.87 6.87
CA SER A 166 11.02 8.06 5.66
C SER A 166 9.85 8.64 4.86
N TYR A 167 10.11 9.18 3.66
CA TYR A 167 9.04 9.72 2.80
C TYR A 167 8.88 8.97 1.46
N ILE A 168 9.90 8.23 1.02
CA ILE A 168 9.84 7.28 -0.10
C ILE A 168 10.42 5.94 0.36
N ASN A 169 9.68 4.86 0.14
CA ASN A 169 10.13 3.50 0.38
C ASN A 169 9.58 2.57 -0.72
N LEU A 170 10.38 1.59 -1.14
CA LEU A 170 9.99 0.63 -2.17
C LEU A 170 10.79 -0.66 -2.05
N TRP A 171 10.16 -1.76 -2.46
CA TRP A 171 10.83 -3.04 -2.65
C TRP A 171 11.75 -3.01 -3.86
N SER A 172 12.96 -3.53 -3.70
CA SER A 172 13.88 -3.89 -4.78
C SER A 172 14.03 -5.40 -4.76
N GLY A 173 13.28 -6.09 -5.63
CA GLY A 173 13.17 -7.55 -5.60
C GLY A 173 12.40 -8.07 -4.38
N ASN A 174 12.81 -9.22 -3.86
CA ASN A 174 12.09 -9.92 -2.79
C ASN A 174 12.59 -9.55 -1.39
N ASN A 175 13.88 -9.23 -1.27
CA ASN A 175 14.55 -9.15 0.03
C ASN A 175 15.15 -7.79 0.35
N THR A 176 15.11 -6.82 -0.56
CA THR A 176 15.72 -5.52 -0.30
C THR A 176 14.66 -4.43 -0.31
N VAL A 177 14.72 -3.52 0.66
CA VAL A 177 13.90 -2.31 0.71
C VAL A 177 14.80 -1.10 0.58
N ILE A 178 14.50 -0.24 -0.38
CA ILE A 178 15.15 1.06 -0.52
C ILE A 178 14.30 2.10 0.19
N VAL A 179 14.90 2.85 1.09
CA VAL A 179 14.25 3.90 1.89
C VAL A 179 15.01 5.20 1.68
N VAL A 180 14.27 6.27 1.38
CA VAL A 180 14.78 7.63 1.34
C VAL A 180 14.37 8.34 2.62
N ILE A 181 15.37 8.79 3.36
CA ILE A 181 15.25 9.37 4.69
C ILE A 181 15.66 10.84 4.60
N GLU A 182 14.76 11.72 5.02
CA GLU A 182 15.04 13.13 5.23
C GLU A 182 15.54 13.34 6.66
N LEU A 183 16.73 13.92 6.82
CA LEU A 183 17.34 14.29 8.09
C LEU A 183 17.35 15.82 8.20
N TYR A 184 16.96 16.32 9.38
CA TYR A 184 16.97 17.74 9.68
C TYR A 184 18.03 18.04 10.75
N ASP A 185 19.05 18.80 10.38
CA ASP A 185 20.02 19.33 11.34
C ASP A 185 19.47 20.65 11.91
N LYS A 186 19.19 20.66 13.21
CA LYS A 186 18.57 21.81 13.87
C LYS A 186 19.56 22.95 14.09
N GLU A 187 20.85 22.67 14.28
CA GLU A 187 21.88 23.68 14.52
C GLU A 187 22.19 24.48 13.26
N SER A 188 22.32 23.78 12.12
CA SER A 188 22.61 24.44 10.84
C SER A 188 21.36 24.80 10.04
N GLY A 189 20.19 24.23 10.38
CA GLY A 189 18.95 24.38 9.64
C GLY A 189 18.94 23.64 8.29
N ASN A 190 19.97 22.82 8.02
CA ASN A 190 20.12 22.11 6.76
C ASN A 190 19.25 20.85 6.72
N GLN A 191 18.75 20.56 5.52
CA GLN A 191 18.11 19.29 5.19
C GLN A 191 19.10 18.39 4.43
N THR A 192 19.24 17.15 4.87
CA THR A 192 20.03 16.12 4.19
C THR A 192 19.13 14.97 3.77
N ILE A 193 19.29 14.49 2.54
CA ILE A 193 18.54 13.35 2.03
C ILE A 193 19.49 12.16 1.88
N VAL A 194 19.16 11.05 2.52
CA VAL A 194 19.94 9.81 2.47
C VAL A 194 19.07 8.70 1.88
N ALA A 195 19.57 8.01 0.87
CA ALA A 195 18.98 6.76 0.38
C ALA A 195 19.74 5.57 1.00
N LYS A 196 19.02 4.64 1.62
CA LYS A 196 19.58 3.45 2.25
C LYS A 196 18.85 2.20 1.78
N ALA A 197 19.62 1.16 1.48
CA ALA A 197 19.10 -0.18 1.25
C ALA A 197 19.14 -0.98 2.56
N PHE A 198 18.06 -1.69 2.85
CA PHE A 198 17.95 -2.59 3.98
C PHE A 198 17.61 -3.98 3.46
N GLU A 199 18.32 -4.99 3.98
CA GLU A 199 17.93 -6.38 3.78
C GLU A 199 16.72 -6.73 4.67
N SER A 200 15.80 -7.53 4.12
CA SER A 200 14.52 -7.93 4.71
C SER A 200 14.59 -9.23 5.51
N ASP A 201 15.71 -9.95 5.42
CA ASP A 201 15.97 -11.22 6.11
C ASP A 201 15.82 -11.11 7.64
#